data_AF-A0A1E9VTJ7-F1
#
_entry.id   AF-A0A1E9VTJ7-F1
#
_cell.length_a   1.000
_cell.length_b   1.000
_cell.length_c   1.000
_cell.angle_alpha   90.00
_cell.angle_beta   90.00
_cell.angle_gamma   90.00
#
_symmetry.space_group_name_H-M   'P 1'
#
loop_
_entity.id
_entity.type
_entity.pdbx_description
1 polymer ?
#
loop_
_entity_poly.entity_id
_entity_poly.type
_entity_poly.pdbx_seq_one_letter_code
_entity_poly.pdbx_strand_id
1 'polypeptide(L)' 'MLVAEQTGLTQTQFNDFINSRPDYFRLENASDNMGHRNEKPGNGDLQDIINDINEFKRKRGIR' A
#
# COMPACT_ATOMS: atom_id res chain seq x y z
N MET A 1 -10.96 5.25 -7.27
CA MET A 1 -10.41 6.25 -6.33
C MET A 1 -9.16 5.63 -5.73
N LEU A 2 -8.00 6.24 -5.95
CA LEU A 2 -6.72 5.67 -5.51
C LEU A 2 -6.46 6.04 -4.05
N VAL A 3 -5.87 5.13 -3.28
CA VAL A 3 -5.53 5.37 -1.86
C VAL A 3 -4.64 6.60 -1.67
N ALA A 4 -3.77 6.89 -2.64
CA ALA A 4 -2.94 8.10 -2.65
C ALA A 4 -3.79 9.39 -2.68
N GLU A 5 -4.88 9.43 -3.45
CA GLU A 5 -5.79 10.58 -3.52
C GLU A 5 -6.57 10.78 -2.21
N GLN A 6 -6.89 9.70 -1.51
CA GLN A 6 -7.63 9.76 -0.25
C GLN A 6 -6.80 10.19 0.96
N THR A 7 -5.48 10.00 0.90
CA THR A 7 -4.59 10.14 2.06
C THR A 7 -3.80 11.45 2.08
N GLY A 8 -3.79 12.17 0.95
CA GLY A 8 -3.14 13.47 0.80
C GLY A 8 -1.60 13.40 0.83
N LEU A 9 -1.01 12.20 0.68
CA LEU A 9 0.43 12.04 0.59
C LEU A 9 0.95 12.59 -0.74
N THR A 10 2.10 13.27 -0.71
CA THR A 10 2.85 13.54 -1.95
C THR A 10 3.42 12.24 -2.51
N GLN A 11 3.78 12.24 -3.80
CA GLN A 11 4.40 11.06 -4.43
C GLN A 11 5.65 10.58 -3.68
N THR A 12 6.50 11.51 -3.19
CA THR A 12 7.68 11.16 -2.38
C THR A 12 7.30 10.50 -1.07
N GLN A 13 6.30 11.03 -0.35
CA GLN A 13 5.85 10.46 0.93
C GLN A 13 5.18 9.10 0.74
N PHE A 14 4.43 8.93 -0.36
CA PHE A 14 3.85 7.65 -0.72
C PHE A 14 4.94 6.62 -1.06
N ASN A 15 5.97 7.01 -1.80
CA ASN A 15 7.11 6.14 -2.07
C ASN A 15 7.83 5.73 -0.77
N ASP A 16 8.02 6.65 0.17
CA ASP A 16 8.59 6.33 1.48
C ASP A 16 7.70 5.38 2.30
N PHE A 17 6.38 5.56 2.22
CA PHE A 17 5.41 4.65 2.83
C PHE A 17 5.56 3.24 2.23
N ILE A 18 5.55 3.11 0.91
CA ILE A 18 5.66 1.82 0.22
C ILE A 18 7.01 1.15 0.50
N ASN A 19 8.11 1.89 0.41
CA ASN A 19 9.47 1.37 0.64
C ASN A 19 9.72 0.94 2.09
N SER A 20 8.90 1.38 3.05
CA SER A 20 8.99 0.93 4.45
C SER A 20 8.20 -0.35 4.76
N ARG A 21 7.47 -0.92 3.78
CA ARG A 21 6.87 -2.26 3.86
C ARG A 21 7.44 -3.18 2.78
N PRO A 22 8.69 -3.65 2.93
CA PRO A 22 9.29 -4.57 1.95
C PRO A 22 8.47 -5.85 1.79
N ASP A 23 7.79 -6.30 2.86
CA ASP A 23 6.98 -7.52 2.88
C ASP A 23 5.70 -7.42 2.03
N TYR A 24 5.31 -6.23 1.57
CA TYR A 24 4.18 -6.05 0.64
C TYR A 24 4.51 -6.58 -0.75
N PHE A 25 5.79 -6.69 -1.09
CA PHE A 25 6.23 -7.18 -2.39
C PHE A 25 6.88 -8.53 -2.23
N ARG A 26 6.42 -9.47 -3.05
CA ARG A 26 7.06 -10.77 -3.22
C ARG A 26 7.61 -10.84 -4.63
N LEU A 27 8.82 -11.37 -4.77
CA LEU A 27 9.32 -11.77 -6.08
C LEU A 27 8.53 -13.01 -6.50
N GLU A 28 7.54 -12.80 -7.35
CA GLU A 28 6.74 -13.87 -7.95
C GLU A 28 7.19 -14.13 -9.40
N ASN A 29 7.05 -15.37 -9.87
CA ASN A 29 7.31 -15.69 -11.26
C ASN A 29 6.23 -15.06 -12.15
N ALA A 30 6.59 -14.67 -13.38
CA ALA A 30 5.69 -14.00 -14.32
C ALA A 30 4.37 -14.76 -14.54
N SER A 31 4.42 -16.10 -14.54
CA SER A 31 3.23 -16.94 -14.69
C SER A 31 2.26 -16.83 -13.52
N ASP A 32 2.76 -16.73 -12.28
CA ASP A 32 1.92 -16.59 -11.09
C ASP A 32 1.31 -15.18 -11.02
N ASN A 33 2.10 -14.15 -11.38
CA ASN A 33 1.64 -12.78 -11.52
C ASN A 33 0.53 -12.62 -12.56
N MET A 34 0.66 -13.22 -13.75
CA MET A 34 -0.38 -13.16 -14.79
C MET A 34 -1.65 -13.91 -14.40
N GLY A 35 -1.54 -14.92 -13.53
CA GLY A 35 -2.67 -15.71 -13.07
C GLY A 35 -3.44 -15.06 -11.93
N HIS A 36 -2.95 -13.96 -11.34
CA HIS A 36 -3.53 -13.34 -10.15
C HIS A 36 -3.77 -14.36 -9.01
N ARG A 37 -2.96 -15.43 -8.98
CA ARG A 37 -3.27 -16.64 -8.22
C ARG A 37 -3.37 -16.39 -6.71
N ASN A 38 -2.62 -15.40 -6.24
CA ASN A 38 -2.54 -14.98 -4.84
C ASN A 38 -3.19 -13.60 -4.61
N GLU A 39 -3.80 -13.01 -5.64
CA GLU A 39 -4.49 -11.74 -5.47
C GLU A 39 -5.74 -11.98 -4.61
N LYS A 40 -5.76 -11.32 -3.45
CA LYS A 40 -6.91 -11.42 -2.54
C LYS A 40 -8.14 -10.89 -3.28
N PRO A 41 -9.28 -11.61 -3.27
CA PRO A 41 -10.50 -11.13 -3.90
C PRO A 41 -10.86 -9.77 -3.30
N GLY A 42 -10.98 -8.75 -4.15
CA GLY A 42 -11.15 -7.38 -3.72
C GLY A 42 -12.49 -7.19 -3.01
N ASN A 43 -12.45 -7.14 -1.68
CA ASN A 43 -13.45 -6.54 -0.78
C ASN A 43 -12.99 -6.70 0.68
N GLY A 44 -12.42 -5.67 1.29
CA GLY A 44 -12.25 -5.62 2.75
C GLY A 44 -11.17 -4.69 3.30
N ASP A 45 -10.00 -4.61 2.64
CA ASP A 45 -8.80 -4.11 3.33
C ASP A 45 -8.53 -2.61 3.11
N LEU A 46 -9.41 -1.90 2.41
CA LEU A 46 -9.19 -0.46 2.14
C LEU A 46 -9.04 0.32 3.45
N GLN A 47 -9.85 -0.02 4.47
CA GLN A 47 -9.76 0.63 5.78
C GLN A 47 -8.45 0.29 6.50
N ASP A 48 -7.94 -0.92 6.34
CA ASP A 48 -6.67 -1.35 6.95
C ASP A 48 -5.49 -0.62 6.32
N ILE A 49 -5.50 -0.45 4.99
CA ILE A 49 -4.51 0.33 4.26
C ILE A 49 -4.55 1.80 4.70
N ILE A 50 -5.75 2.39 4.85
CA ILE A 50 -5.90 3.76 5.35
C ILE A 50 -5.36 3.89 6.78
N ASN A 51 -5.63 2.91 7.64
CA ASN A 51 -5.14 2.89 9.03
C ASN A 51 -3.60 2.83 9.09
N ASP A 52 -2.98 1.97 8.28
CA ASP A 52 -1.52 1.86 8.19
C ASP A 52 -0.87 3.16 7.69
N ILE A 53 -1.49 3.81 6.69
CA ILE A 53 -1.03 5.12 6.20
C ILE A 53 -1.15 6.19 7.29
N ASN A 54 -2.25 6.23 8.03
CA ASN A 54 -2.42 7.18 9.13
C ASN A 54 -1.40 6.95 10.27
N GLU A 55 -1.07 5.70 10.57
CA GLU A 55 -0.02 5.37 11.52
C GLU A 55 1.36 5.83 11.03
N PHE A 56 1.67 5.63 9.74
CA PHE A 56 2.89 6.14 9.13
C PHE A 56 2.99 7.67 9.24
N LYS A 57 1.92 8.38 8.88
CA LYS A 57 1.84 9.84 8.98
C LYS A 57 2.12 10.32 10.40
N ARG A 58 1.46 9.70 11.40
CA ARG A 58 1.65 10.01 12.82
C ARG A 58 3.11 9.82 13.27
N LYS A 59 3.75 8.70 12.91
CA LYS A 59 5.15 8.42 13.27
C LYS A 59 6.14 9.40 12.64
N ARG A 60 5.81 9.97 11.49
CA ARG A 60 6.67 10.89 10.73
C ARG A 60 6.32 12.38 10.92
N GLY A 61 5.29 12.70 11.70
CA GLY A 61 4.82 14.08 11.86
C GLY A 61 4.23 14.68 10.58
N ILE A 62 3.79 13.84 9.64
CA ILE A 62 3.16 14.27 8.38
C ILE A 62 1.70 14.59 8.67
N ARG A 63 1.27 15.81 8.34
CA ARG A 63 -0.12 16.27 8.54
C ARG A 63 -1.00 15.77 7.40
#